data_AF-A0A7C1TU48-F1
#
_entry.id   AF-A0A7C1TU48-F1
#
_cell.length_a   1.000
_cell.length_b   1.000
_cell.length_c   1.000
_cell.angle_alpha   90.00
_cell.angle_beta   90.00
_cell.angle_gamma   90.00
#
_symmetry.space_group_name_H-M   'P 1'
#
loop_
_entity.id
_entity.type
_entity.pdbx_description
1 polymer ?
#
loop_
_entity_poly.entity_id
_entity_poly.type
_entity_poly.pdbx_seq_one_letter_code
_entity_poly.pdbx_strand_id
1 'polypeptide(L)' 'MANPLEQFEIKPLVPIDIGGVDASFTNAGLFMVLTVAAVTLFLTLSISRRG' A
#
# COMPACT_ATOMS: atom_id res chain seq x y z
N MET A 1 10.06 4.13 26.46
CA MET A 1 10.23 5.29 25.56
C MET A 1 9.97 4.77 24.16
N ALA A 2 9.15 5.44 23.35
CA ALA A 2 8.91 4.99 21.97
C ALA A 2 10.23 5.00 21.20
N ASN A 3 10.65 3.86 20.65
CA ASN A 3 11.84 3.81 19.83
C ASN A 3 11.48 4.40 18.45
N PRO A 4 12.09 5.53 18.02
CA PRO A 4 11.74 6.17 16.76
C PRO A 4 11.98 5.28 15.53
N LEU A 5 12.71 4.17 15.64
CA LEU A 5 12.91 3.23 14.54
C LEU A 5 11.73 2.29 14.30
N GLU A 6 10.87 2.05 15.30
CA GLU A 6 9.73 1.11 15.17
C GLU A 6 8.73 1.53 14.08
N GLN A 7 8.62 2.83 13.80
CA GLN A 7 7.73 3.36 12.77
C GLN A 7 8.15 3.01 11.33
N PHE A 8 9.43 2.63 11.13
CA PHE A 8 9.98 2.27 9.82
C PHE A 8 10.09 0.76 9.62
N GLU A 9 9.65 -0.04 10.58
CA GLU A 9 9.68 -1.49 10.47
C GLU A 9 8.69 -1.96 9.39
N ILE A 10 9.19 -2.75 8.44
CA ILE A 10 8.36 -3.39 7.42
C ILE A 10 7.84 -4.70 7.98
N LYS A 11 6.52 -4.84 8.02
CA LYS A 11 5.84 -6.02 8.58
C LYS A 11 5.02 -6.70 7.49
N PRO A 12 5.19 -8.02 7.26
CA PRO A 12 4.29 -8.76 6.39
C PRO A 12 2.90 -8.81 7.04
N LEU A 13 1.88 -8.39 6.28
CA LEU A 13 0.47 -8.46 6.64
C LEU A 13 -0.18 -9.71 6.06
N VAL A 14 0.17 -10.05 4.82
CA VAL A 14 -0.25 -11.30 4.16
C VAL A 14 1.00 -11.99 3.64
N PRO A 15 1.40 -13.12 4.21
CA PRO A 15 2.55 -13.87 3.73
C PRO A 15 2.22 -14.54 2.39
N ILE A 16 3.08 -14.34 1.40
CA ILE A 16 2.90 -14.89 0.05
C ILE A 16 4.26 -15.42 -0.40
N ASP A 17 4.35 -16.71 -0.67
CA ASP A 17 5.52 -17.33 -1.29
C ASP A 17 5.16 -17.81 -2.69
N ILE A 18 5.93 -17.39 -3.69
CA ILE A 18 5.75 -17.79 -5.09
C ILE A 18 7.06 -18.40 -5.58
N GLY A 19 7.12 -19.73 -5.62
CA GLY A 19 8.30 -20.45 -6.10
C GLY A 19 9.55 -20.16 -5.27
N GLY A 20 9.42 -19.95 -3.96
CA GLY A 20 10.53 -19.60 -3.06
C GLY A 20 10.88 -18.11 -3.04
N VAL A 21 10.12 -17.26 -3.74
CA VAL A 21 10.24 -15.80 -3.64
C VAL A 21 9.25 -15.28 -2.60
N ASP A 22 9.75 -14.55 -1.62
CA ASP A 22 8.93 -13.84 -0.64
C ASP A 22 8.25 -12.62 -1.30
N ALA A 23 7.00 -12.82 -1.71
CA ALA A 23 6.13 -11.83 -2.31
C ALA A 23 5.10 -11.29 -1.29
N SER A 24 5.39 -11.38 0.01
CA SER A 24 4.47 -11.00 1.08
C SER A 24 3.97 -9.56 0.93
N PHE A 25 2.66 -9.37 1.15
CA PHE A 25 2.06 -8.05 1.20
C PHE A 25 2.38 -7.40 2.56
N THR A 26 2.97 -6.20 2.55
CA THR A 26 3.48 -5.52 3.75
C THR A 26 2.67 -4.29 4.14
N ASN A 27 2.91 -3.76 5.34
CA ASN A 27 2.38 -2.46 5.78
C ASN A 27 2.72 -1.33 4.78
N ALA A 28 3.95 -1.27 4.26
CA ALA A 28 4.31 -0.32 3.22
C ALA A 28 3.50 -0.56 1.92
N GLY A 29 3.34 -1.82 1.51
CA GLY A 29 2.51 -2.21 0.37
C GLY A 29 1.04 -1.80 0.50
N LEU A 30 0.47 -1.87 1.71
CA LEU A 30 -0.88 -1.39 1.99
C LEU A 30 -1.05 0.10 1.67
N PHE A 31 -0.12 0.94 2.12
CA PHE A 31 -0.16 2.37 1.82
C PHE A 31 0.06 2.67 0.33
N MET A 32 0.87 1.87 -0.37
CA MET A 32 1.01 1.99 -1.83
C MET A 32 -0.31 1.73 -2.55
N VAL A 33 -1.02 0.65 -2.19
CA VAL A 33 -2.34 0.32 -2.75
C VAL A 33 -3.35 1.42 -2.45
N LEU A 34 -3.41 1.89 -1.20
CA LEU A 34 -4.29 3.01 -0.81
C LEU A 34 -3.99 4.28 -1.62
N THR A 35 -2.72 4.58 -1.86
CA THR A 35 -2.31 5.75 -2.66
C THR A 35 -2.79 5.61 -4.10
N VAL A 36 -2.56 4.47 -4.74
CA VAL A 36 -3.04 4.21 -6.11
C VAL A 36 -4.56 4.33 -6.17
N ALA A 37 -5.27 3.69 -5.25
CA ALA A 37 -6.74 3.75 -5.20
C ALA A 37 -7.26 5.19 -5.03
N ALA A 38 -6.64 5.97 -4.13
CA ALA A 38 -7.01 7.37 -3.91
C ALA A 38 -6.75 8.24 -5.15
N VAL A 39 -5.61 8.08 -5.81
CA VAL A 39 -5.27 8.81 -7.04
C VAL A 39 -6.23 8.42 -8.16
N THR A 40 -6.47 7.13 -8.37
CA THR A 40 -7.42 6.64 -9.38
C THR A 40 -8.82 7.18 -9.14
N LEU A 41 -9.31 7.16 -7.90
CA LEU A 41 -10.61 7.70 -7.53
C LEU A 41 -10.67 9.22 -7.79
N PHE A 42 -9.66 9.95 -7.33
CA PHE A 42 -9.56 11.40 -7.53
C PHE A 42 -9.62 11.78 -9.01
N LEU A 43 -8.80 11.13 -9.85
CA LEU A 43 -8.76 11.40 -11.29
C LEU A 43 -10.07 11.03 -11.98
N THR A 44 -10.63 9.86 -11.66
CA THR A 44 -11.88 9.38 -12.27
C THR A 44 -13.04 10.32 -11.96
N LEU A 45 -13.20 10.71 -10.69
CA LEU A 45 -14.27 11.64 -10.26
C LEU A 45 -14.06 13.06 -10.78
N SER A 46 -12.81 13.49 -10.96
CA SER A 46 -12.50 14.81 -11.51
C SER A 46 -12.83 14.91 -13.00
N ILE A 47 -12.62 13.83 -13.75
CA ILE A 47 -12.91 13.77 -15.19
C ILE A 47 -14.41 13.58 -15.45
N SER A 48 -15.12 12.82 -14.61
CA SER A 48 -16.54 12.50 -14.80
C SER A 48 -17.49 13.71 -14.65
N ARG A 49 -17.00 14.89 -14.24
CA ARG A 49 -17.78 16.14 -14.14
C ARG A 49 -17.85 16.97 -15.43
N ARG A 50 -17.36 16.44 -16.56
CA ARG A 50 -17.44 17.08 -17.89
C ARG A 50 -18.59 16.57 -18.78
N GLY A 51 -19.60 15.92 -18.20
CA GLY A 51 -20.84 15.50 -18.87
C GLY A 51 -22.03 16.32 -18.41
#